data_AF-A0A3C7VW42-F1
#
_entry.id   AF-A0A3C7VW42-F1
#
_cell.length_a   1.000
_cell.length_b   1.000
_cell.length_c   1.000
_cell.angle_alpha   90.00
_cell.angle_beta   90.00
_cell.angle_gamma   90.00
#
_symmetry.space_group_name_H-M   'P 1'
#
loop_
_entity.id
_entity.type
_entity.pdbx_description
1 polymer ?
#
loop_
_entity_poly.entity_id
_entity_poly.type
_entity_poly.pdbx_seq_one_letter_code
_entity_poly.pdbx_strand_id
1 'polypeptide(L)' 'GPKTLSGLVLEYLESFPDGAVGLTVDRYRLEILELGGNIVRTVRARPEAA' A
#
# COMPACT_ATOMS: atom_id res chain seq x y z
N GLY A 1 14.49 -2.52 2.23
CA GLY A 1 14.73 -1.11 1.84
C GLY A 1 14.13 -0.91 0.47
N PRO A 2 12.80 -0.81 0.40
CA PRO A 2 12.05 -0.84 -0.84
C PRO A 2 12.32 0.44 -1.62
N LYS A 3 12.57 0.31 -2.93
CA LYS A 3 12.89 1.44 -3.81
C LYS A 3 11.65 2.08 -4.46
N THR A 4 10.48 1.49 -4.25
CA THR A 4 9.23 1.89 -4.87
C THR A 4 8.09 1.75 -3.87
N LEU A 5 7.00 2.49 -4.09
CA LEU A 5 5.80 2.38 -3.26
C LEU A 5 5.20 0.96 -3.29
N SER A 6 5.19 0.32 -4.46
CA SER A 6 4.73 -1.07 -4.57
C SER A 6 5.62 -2.03 -3.77
N GLY A 7 6.94 -1.82 -3.78
CA GLY A 7 7.86 -2.62 -2.96
C GLY A 7 7.64 -2.39 -1.47
N LEU A 8 7.37 -1.15 -1.06
CA LEU A 8 7.06 -0.82 0.32
C LEU A 8 5.77 -1.50 0.77
N VAL A 9 4.72 -1.39 -0.02
CA VAL A 9 3.44 -2.06 0.24
C VAL A 9 3.62 -3.58 0.35
N LEU A 10 4.42 -4.19 -0.52
CA LEU A 10 4.67 -5.64 -0.49
C LEU A 10 5.50 -6.10 0.71
N GLU A 11 6.48 -5.31 1.15
CA GLU A 11 7.20 -5.60 2.38
C GLU A 11 6.25 -5.63 3.60
N TYR A 12 5.16 -4.83 3.60
CA TYR A 12 4.17 -4.81 4.69
C TYR A 12 3.08 -5.88 4.57
N LEU A 13 2.67 -6.25 3.35
CA LEU A 13 1.56 -7.19 3.15
C LEU A 13 1.99 -8.65 3.15
N GLU A 14 3.26 -8.95 2.93
CA GLU A 14 3.85 -10.29 2.81
C GLU A 14 3.31 -11.15 1.64
N SER A 15 2.12 -10.84 1.11
CA SER A 15 1.51 -11.41 -0.08
C SER A 15 0.68 -10.36 -0.84
N PHE A 16 0.29 -10.66 -2.07
CA PHE A 16 -0.69 -9.84 -2.77
C PHE A 16 -2.06 -10.00 -2.09
N PRO A 17 -2.77 -8.90 -1.84
CA PRO A 17 -4.08 -8.98 -1.23
C PRO A 17 -5.15 -9.38 -2.24
N ASP A 18 -6.10 -10.21 -1.82
CA ASP A 18 -7.25 -10.64 -2.64
C ASP A 18 -8.40 -9.60 -2.69
N GLY A 19 -8.22 -8.44 -2.04
CA GLY A 19 -9.25 -7.41 -1.91
C GLY A 19 -8.69 -6.02 -1.58
N ALA A 20 -9.58 -5.08 -1.29
CA ALA A 20 -9.20 -3.72 -0.91
C ALA A 20 -8.44 -3.74 0.42
N VAL A 21 -7.21 -3.23 0.41
CA VAL A 21 -6.36 -3.20 1.60
C VAL A 21 -5.89 -1.78 1.89
N GLY A 22 -6.02 -1.42 3.17
CA GLY A 22 -5.41 -0.23 3.73
C GLY A 22 -4.26 -0.63 4.65
N LEU A 23 -3.17 0.11 4.59
CA LEU A 23 -1.95 -0.10 5.35
C LEU A 23 -1.48 1.23 5.94
N THR A 24 -1.11 1.21 7.22
CA THR A 24 -0.58 2.39 7.90
C THR A 24 0.93 2.32 7.86
N VAL A 25 1.56 3.35 7.31
CA VAL A 25 3.01 3.53 7.30
C VAL A 25 3.30 4.87 7.98
N ASP A 26 3.98 4.80 9.12
CA ASP A 26 4.21 5.93 10.02
C ASP A 26 2.92 6.71 10.33
N ARG A 27 2.79 7.94 9.82
CA ARG A 27 1.64 8.83 10.05
C ARG A 27 0.69 8.87 8.87
N TYR A 28 0.79 7.91 7.95
CA TYR A 28 -0.01 7.88 6.74
C TYR A 28 -0.77 6.57 6.64
N ARG A 29 -2.07 6.68 6.40
CA ARG A 29 -2.89 5.58 5.92
C ARG A 29 -2.84 5.57 4.40
N LEU A 30 -2.31 4.48 3.87
CA LEU A 30 -2.27 4.15 2.47
C LEU A 30 -3.44 3.21 2.16
N GLU A 31 -4.17 3.46 1.09
CA GLU A 31 -5.27 2.61 0.63
C GLU A 31 -5.02 2.23 -0.83
N ILE A 32 -4.94 0.94 -1.10
CA ILE A 32 -4.72 0.43 -2.46
C ILE A 32 -6.01 0.57 -3.24
N LEU A 33 -5.99 1.37 -4.31
CA LEU A 33 -7.15 1.62 -5.16
C LEU A 33 -7.14 0.74 -6.41
N GLU A 34 -5.95 0.43 -6.95
CA GLU A 34 -5.79 -0.39 -8.15
C GLU A 34 -4.54 -1.27 -8.07
N LEU A 35 -4.74 -2.56 -8.39
CA LEU A 35 -3.69 -3.52 -8.66
C LEU A 35 -3.61 -3.77 -10.17
N GLY A 36 -2.40 -3.72 -10.73
CA GLY A 36 -2.10 -4.18 -12.08
C GLY A 36 -1.38 -5.52 -12.01
N GLY A 37 -2.14 -6.61 -11.89
CA GLY A 37 -1.57 -7.94 -11.62
C GLY A 37 -0.88 -7.95 -10.26
N ASN A 38 0.45 -8.09 -10.27
CA ASN A 38 1.30 -8.11 -9.08
C ASN A 38 2.01 -6.77 -8.81
N ILE A 39 1.43 -5.66 -9.27
CA ILE A 39 1.99 -4.32 -9.04
C ILE A 39 0.91 -3.42 -8.47
N VAL A 40 1.23 -2.72 -7.39
CA VAL A 40 0.38 -1.64 -6.88
C VAL A 40 0.51 -0.45 -7.82
N ARG A 41 -0.57 -0.13 -8.56
CA ARG A 41 -0.57 0.96 -9.53
C ARG A 41 -0.98 2.29 -8.90
N THR A 42 -2.04 2.25 -8.10
CA THR A 42 -2.65 3.46 -7.55
C THR A 42 -2.90 3.28 -6.06
N VAL A 43 -2.41 4.24 -5.28
CA VAL A 43 -2.59 4.30 -3.83
C VAL A 43 -3.11 5.67 -3.47
N ARG A 44 -4.09 5.73 -2.57
CA ARG A 44 -4.46 6.96 -1.88
C ARG A 44 -3.71 7.03 -0.56
N ALA A 45 -2.93 8.09 -0.38
CA ALA A 45 -2.31 8.40 0.90
C ALA A 45 -3.11 9.49 1.61
N ARG A 46 -3.44 9.27 2.88
CA ARG A 46 -4.01 10.28 3.78
C ARG A 46 -3.24 10.27 5.10
N PRO A 47 -3.03 11.42 5.75
CA PRO A 47 -2.53 11.45 7.11
C PRO A 47 -3.45 10.61 8.01
N GLU A 48 -2.86 9.84 8.91
CA GLU A 48 -3.61 9.27 10.02
C GLU A 48 -4.07 10.45 10.89
N ALA A 49 -5.38 10.59 11.05
CA ALA A 49 -5.92 11.62 11.94
C ALA A 49 -5.40 11.34 13.34
N ALA A 50 -4.87 12.39 13.99
CA ALA A 50 -4.39 12.32 15.38
C ALA A 50 -5.50 11.90 16.34
#